data_AF-B4YWM6-F1
#
_entry.id   AF-B4YWM6-F1
#
_cell.length_a   1.000
_cell.length_b   1.000
_cell.length_c   1.000
_cell.angle_alpha   90.00
_cell.angle_beta   90.00
_cell.angle_gamma   90.00
#
_symmetry.space_group_name_H-M   'P 1'
#
loop_
_entity.id
_entity.type
_entity.pdbx_description
1 polymer ?
#
loop_
_entity_poly.entity_id
_entity_poly.type
_entity_poly.pdbx_seq_one_letter_code
_entity_poly.pdbx_strand_id
1 'polypeptide(L)'
;DVQIDVCAILNDTTGTLMSCAWKNHNCKIGLIVGTGANACYMERVEEAELFAAEDPRKKHVLINTEWGAFGDNGALDFVRTEFDRDIDVHSINPGKQTFEKMISGMYMGELVRLVLVKMTQAGILFNGQDSEVLNTRGLFFTKYVSEIEADEPGNFTNCRLVLEELGLTNATDGDCANVRYICECVSKRAAHLVSAGIATLINKMDEPTVTVGVDGSVYRFHPKF
;
A
#
# COMPACT_ATOMS: atom_id res chain seq x y z
N ASP A 1 30.78 22.94 -16.95
CA ASP A 1 30.64 21.60 -16.36
C ASP A 1 30.29 21.69 -14.89
N VAL A 2 29.24 21.00 -14.46
CA VAL A 2 28.90 20.90 -13.03
C VAL A 2 29.74 19.77 -12.46
N GLN A 3 30.57 20.08 -11.45
CA GLN A 3 31.28 19.05 -10.69
C GLN A 3 30.36 18.55 -9.58
N ILE A 4 29.97 17.27 -9.67
CA ILE A 4 29.13 16.59 -8.69
C ILE A 4 29.96 15.47 -8.09
N ASP A 5 30.06 15.44 -6.76
CA ASP A 5 30.63 14.33 -6.00
C ASP A 5 29.49 13.49 -5.40
N VAL A 6 29.46 12.19 -5.70
CA VAL A 6 28.39 11.29 -5.28
C VAL A 6 28.81 10.57 -4.01
N CYS A 7 28.39 11.10 -2.86
CA CYS A 7 28.84 10.62 -1.55
C CYS A 7 28.07 9.39 -1.02
N ALA A 8 26.83 9.17 -1.46
CA ALA A 8 25.98 8.11 -0.94
C ALA A 8 24.87 7.71 -1.93
N ILE A 9 24.44 6.45 -1.83
CA ILE A 9 23.22 5.92 -2.46
C ILE A 9 22.35 5.38 -1.33
N LEU A 10 21.07 5.73 -1.33
CA LEU A 10 20.13 5.33 -0.28
C LEU A 10 18.79 4.91 -0.90
N ASN A 11 18.10 4.00 -0.20
CA ASN A 11 16.70 3.70 -0.46
C ASN A 11 15.81 4.86 0.04
N ASP A 12 14.64 5.04 -0.58
CA ASP A 12 13.68 6.09 -0.26
C ASP A 12 13.16 5.99 1.18
N THR A 13 12.88 4.79 1.70
CA THR A 13 12.50 4.59 3.12
C THR A 13 13.60 5.08 4.07
N THR A 14 14.87 4.83 3.74
CA THR A 14 16.04 5.30 4.50
C THR A 14 16.10 6.83 4.49
N GLY A 15 15.86 7.45 3.34
CA GLY A 15 15.76 8.91 3.22
C GLY A 15 14.64 9.50 4.07
N THR A 16 13.47 8.87 4.05
CA THR A 16 12.30 9.25 4.85
C THR A 16 12.59 9.16 6.35
N LEU A 17 13.19 8.06 6.80
CA LEU A 17 13.61 7.89 8.21
C LEU A 17 14.59 9.00 8.59
N MET A 18 15.67 9.19 7.83
CA MET A 18 16.73 10.16 8.14
C MET A 18 16.20 11.60 8.17
N SER A 19 15.34 11.96 7.23
CA SER A 19 14.71 13.28 7.16
C SER A 19 13.82 13.55 8.38
N CYS A 20 13.06 12.55 8.82
CA CYS A 20 12.26 12.65 10.05
C CYS A 20 13.15 12.69 11.30
N ALA A 21 14.19 11.84 11.35
CA ALA A 21 15.14 11.74 12.46
C ALA A 21 15.94 13.02 12.71
N TRP A 22 16.12 13.84 11.66
CA TRP A 22 16.73 15.16 11.77
C TRP A 22 15.96 16.10 12.72
N LYS A 23 14.62 16.01 12.74
CA LYS A 23 13.76 16.84 13.62
C LYS A 23 13.31 16.08 14.87
N ASN A 24 13.16 14.77 14.80
CA ASN A 24 12.70 13.93 15.89
C ASN A 24 13.66 12.75 16.06
N HIS A 25 14.57 12.85 17.03
CA HIS A 25 15.56 11.81 17.31
C HIS A 25 14.99 10.46 17.77
N ASN A 26 13.68 10.39 18.05
CA ASN A 26 12.99 9.14 18.32
C ASN A 26 12.51 8.41 17.04
N CYS A 27 12.76 8.97 15.85
CA CYS A 27 12.44 8.31 14.58
C CYS A 27 13.39 7.13 14.35
N LYS A 28 12.82 5.92 14.35
CA LYS A 28 13.57 4.66 14.16
C LYS A 28 13.00 3.78 13.04
N ILE A 29 11.90 4.19 12.41
CA ILE A 29 11.29 3.50 11.26
C ILE A 29 11.03 4.53 10.15
N GLY A 30 11.35 4.17 8.91
CA GLY A 30 10.92 4.86 7.71
C GLY A 30 9.93 3.98 6.96
N LEU A 31 8.78 4.53 6.59
CA LEU A 31 7.71 3.83 5.88
C LEU A 31 7.37 4.59 4.60
N ILE A 32 7.25 3.85 3.50
CA ILE A 32 6.68 4.34 2.26
C ILE A 32 5.40 3.54 1.97
N VAL A 33 4.28 4.24 1.79
CA VAL A 33 3.04 3.67 1.24
C VAL A 33 2.55 4.55 0.09
N GLY A 34 3.03 4.25 -1.12
CA GLY A 34 2.73 4.98 -2.34
C GLY A 34 2.46 4.02 -3.48
N THR A 35 3.08 4.25 -4.64
CA THR A 35 3.05 3.29 -5.76
C THR A 35 3.58 1.92 -5.32
N GLY A 36 4.74 1.89 -4.67
CA GLY A 36 5.25 0.74 -3.93
C GLY A 36 5.00 0.87 -2.43
N ALA A 37 5.38 -0.16 -1.68
CA ALA A 37 5.32 -0.13 -0.23
C ALA A 37 6.55 -0.81 0.38
N ASN A 38 7.32 -0.07 1.16
CA ASN A 38 8.53 -0.56 1.80
C ASN A 38 8.72 0.07 3.18
N ALA A 39 9.54 -0.56 4.02
CA ALA A 39 10.00 0.04 5.27
C ALA A 39 11.49 -0.21 5.51
N CYS A 40 12.09 0.69 6.26
CA CYS A 40 13.38 0.47 6.91
C CYS A 40 13.26 0.77 8.39
N TYR A 41 14.21 0.26 9.17
CA TYR A 41 14.28 0.54 10.59
C TYR A 41 15.73 0.53 11.09
N MET A 42 15.91 1.06 12.29
CA MET A 42 17.18 1.03 13.00
C MET A 42 17.31 -0.26 13.81
N GLU A 43 18.30 -1.08 13.47
CA GLU A 43 18.60 -2.35 14.12
C GLU A 43 19.88 -2.25 14.97
N ARG A 44 19.98 -3.06 16.02
CA ARG A 44 21.22 -3.23 16.78
C ARG A 44 22.22 -4.03 15.97
N VAL A 45 23.47 -3.56 15.89
CA VAL A 45 24.53 -4.24 15.12
C VAL A 45 24.76 -5.67 15.59
N GLU A 46 24.58 -5.96 16.88
CA GLU A 46 24.71 -7.31 17.45
C GLU A 46 23.64 -8.31 16.97
N GLU A 47 22.47 -7.83 16.52
CA GLU A 47 21.39 -8.64 15.96
C GLU A 47 21.50 -8.79 14.42
N ALA A 48 22.34 -7.97 13.78
CA ALA A 48 22.55 -7.97 12.34
C ALA A 48 23.69 -8.95 11.98
N GLU A 49 23.45 -10.25 12.11
CA GLU A 49 24.46 -11.32 11.98
C GLU A 49 25.30 -11.28 10.69
N LEU A 50 24.71 -10.80 9.59
CA LEU A 50 25.37 -10.71 8.28
C LEU A 50 26.12 -9.38 8.08
N PHE A 51 26.00 -8.42 9.00
CA PHE A 51 26.63 -7.11 8.91
C PHE A 51 27.98 -7.11 9.63
N ALA A 52 29.07 -7.05 8.86
CA ALA A 52 30.40 -6.87 9.40
C ALA A 52 30.66 -5.40 9.73
N ALA A 53 30.40 -5.00 10.99
CA ALA A 53 30.66 -3.64 11.43
C ALA A 53 32.17 -3.33 11.44
N GLU A 54 32.58 -2.33 10.64
CA GLU A 54 33.98 -1.87 10.59
C GLU A 54 34.38 -1.07 11.84
N ASP A 55 33.42 -0.38 12.47
CA ASP A 55 33.62 0.40 13.69
C ASP A 55 32.79 -0.18 14.83
N PRO A 56 33.41 -0.83 15.84
CA PRO A 56 32.69 -1.45 16.96
C PRO A 56 31.97 -0.42 17.85
N ARG A 57 32.21 0.88 17.68
CA ARG A 57 31.50 1.93 18.41
C ARG A 57 30.11 2.20 17.83
N LYS A 58 29.85 1.83 16.57
CA LYS A 58 28.53 1.97 15.96
C LYS A 58 27.63 0.84 16.45
N LYS A 59 26.71 1.18 17.35
CA LYS A 59 25.79 0.21 17.96
C LYS A 59 24.55 -0.09 17.10
N HIS A 60 24.29 0.74 16.08
CA HIS A 60 23.10 0.63 15.25
C HIS A 60 23.44 0.67 13.76
N VAL A 61 22.63 -0.01 12.97
CA VAL A 61 22.66 -0.03 11.51
C VAL A 61 21.24 0.12 10.97
N LEU A 62 21.08 0.82 9.85
CA LEU A 62 19.79 0.91 9.16
C LEU A 62 19.61 -0.31 8.27
N ILE A 63 18.49 -1.02 8.45
CA ILE A 63 18.11 -2.15 7.61
C ILE A 63 16.96 -1.71 6.71
N ASN A 64 17.21 -1.66 5.41
CA ASN A 64 16.16 -1.64 4.40
C ASN A 64 15.57 -3.05 4.31
N THR A 65 14.29 -3.20 4.63
CA THR A 65 13.67 -4.52 4.74
C THR A 65 13.30 -5.11 3.39
N GLU A 66 13.03 -4.27 2.38
CA GLU A 66 12.41 -4.69 1.12
C GLU A 66 11.20 -5.62 1.37
N TRP A 67 10.38 -5.28 2.37
CA TRP A 67 9.31 -6.17 2.88
C TRP A 67 8.21 -6.49 1.87
N GLY A 68 8.25 -5.88 0.68
CA GLY A 68 7.30 -6.12 -0.39
C GLY A 68 7.28 -7.59 -0.80
N ALA A 69 8.42 -8.28 -0.69
CA ALA A 69 8.59 -9.70 -0.98
C ALA A 69 8.05 -10.64 0.12
N PHE A 70 7.57 -10.12 1.25
CA PHE A 70 7.00 -10.95 2.30
C PHE A 70 5.79 -11.76 1.74
N GLY A 71 5.75 -13.06 2.02
CA GLY A 71 4.72 -13.95 1.49
C GLY A 71 5.04 -14.60 0.15
N ASP A 72 6.12 -14.23 -0.55
CA ASP A 72 6.55 -14.89 -1.81
C ASP A 72 6.83 -16.40 -1.63
N ASN A 73 7.10 -16.83 -0.40
CA ASN A 73 7.30 -18.23 -0.01
C ASN A 73 6.01 -18.94 0.45
N GLY A 74 4.84 -18.32 0.25
CA GLY A 74 3.53 -18.86 0.66
C GLY A 74 3.11 -18.50 2.09
N ALA A 75 3.92 -17.78 2.86
CA ALA A 75 3.60 -17.43 4.25
C ALA A 75 2.31 -16.60 4.41
N LEU A 76 1.86 -15.93 3.34
CA LEU A 76 0.64 -15.12 3.32
C LEU A 76 -0.53 -15.76 2.55
N ASP A 77 -0.42 -17.01 2.11
CA ASP A 77 -1.47 -17.63 1.27
C ASP A 77 -2.83 -17.72 1.97
N PHE A 78 -2.83 -17.78 3.31
CA PHE A 78 -4.04 -17.82 4.13
C PHE A 78 -4.84 -16.50 4.15
N VAL A 79 -4.21 -15.36 3.84
CA VAL A 79 -4.89 -14.05 3.75
C VAL A 79 -5.14 -13.60 2.31
N ARG A 80 -4.45 -14.21 1.33
CA ARG A 80 -4.66 -13.88 -0.08
C ARG A 80 -6.05 -14.33 -0.51
N THR A 81 -6.72 -13.49 -1.28
CA THR A 81 -7.99 -13.78 -1.96
C THR A 81 -7.76 -14.26 -3.39
N GLU A 82 -8.83 -14.64 -4.09
CA GLU A 82 -8.76 -14.90 -5.53
C GLU A 82 -8.31 -13.66 -6.32
N PHE A 83 -8.68 -12.45 -5.87
CA PHE A 83 -8.32 -11.19 -6.52
C PHE A 83 -6.83 -10.89 -6.39
N ASP A 84 -6.23 -11.14 -5.21
CA ASP A 84 -4.78 -10.99 -5.02
C ASP A 84 -3.99 -11.98 -5.88
N ARG A 85 -4.54 -13.18 -6.12
CA ARG A 85 -3.94 -14.18 -7.01
C ARG A 85 -4.05 -13.76 -8.46
N ASP A 86 -5.21 -13.23 -8.88
CA ASP A 86 -5.40 -12.72 -10.23
C ASP A 86 -4.43 -11.56 -10.54
N ILE A 87 -4.27 -10.62 -9.61
CA ILE A 87 -3.29 -9.53 -9.76
C ILE A 87 -1.88 -10.08 -9.89
N ASP A 88 -1.50 -11.02 -9.04
CA ASP A 88 -0.15 -11.58 -9.04
C ASP A 88 0.18 -12.29 -10.36
N VAL A 89 -0.72 -13.17 -10.83
CA VAL A 89 -0.55 -13.93 -12.09
C VAL A 89 -0.40 -13.02 -13.31
N HIS A 90 -1.12 -11.89 -13.33
CA HIS A 90 -1.10 -10.95 -14.46
C HIS A 90 -0.19 -9.74 -14.24
N SER A 91 0.62 -9.74 -13.18
CA SER A 91 1.59 -8.68 -12.91
C SER A 91 2.87 -8.84 -13.74
N ILE A 92 3.72 -7.81 -13.74
CA ILE A 92 5.04 -7.83 -14.40
C ILE A 92 5.95 -8.91 -13.79
N ASN A 93 5.81 -9.16 -12.47
CA ASN A 93 6.63 -10.09 -11.72
C ASN A 93 5.76 -11.11 -10.96
N PRO A 94 5.18 -12.12 -11.63
CA PRO A 94 4.35 -13.13 -10.96
C PRO A 94 5.13 -13.89 -9.87
N GLY A 95 4.49 -14.13 -8.73
CA GLY A 95 5.08 -14.81 -7.57
C GLY A 95 6.11 -13.98 -6.81
N LYS A 96 6.19 -12.67 -7.10
CA LYS A 96 7.08 -11.72 -6.43
C LYS A 96 6.30 -10.55 -5.86
N GLN A 97 6.86 -9.90 -4.84
CA GLN A 97 6.27 -8.69 -4.24
C GLN A 97 4.87 -8.96 -3.68
N THR A 98 4.64 -10.14 -3.12
CA THR A 98 3.32 -10.60 -2.67
C THR A 98 2.69 -9.65 -1.66
N PHE A 99 3.46 -9.16 -0.68
CA PHE A 99 2.95 -8.22 0.32
C PHE A 99 2.65 -6.86 -0.29
N GLU A 100 3.56 -6.33 -1.11
CA GLU A 100 3.39 -5.03 -1.79
C GLU A 100 2.11 -5.01 -2.64
N LYS A 101 1.84 -6.09 -3.38
CA LYS A 101 0.62 -6.25 -4.20
C LYS A 101 -0.68 -6.16 -3.40
N MET A 102 -0.65 -6.46 -2.11
CA MET A 102 -1.84 -6.40 -1.26
C MET A 102 -2.05 -5.03 -0.60
N ILE A 103 -1.03 -4.16 -0.57
CA ILE A 103 -1.04 -2.93 0.26
C ILE A 103 -0.76 -1.64 -0.51
N SER A 104 -0.09 -1.70 -1.67
CA SER A 104 0.39 -0.50 -2.34
C SER A 104 -0.65 0.11 -3.28
N GLY A 105 -0.46 1.39 -3.56
CA GLY A 105 -1.29 2.16 -4.47
C GLY A 105 -1.16 1.76 -5.93
N MET A 106 -0.17 0.95 -6.32
CA MET A 106 -0.13 0.40 -7.69
C MET A 106 -1.24 -0.63 -7.94
N TYR A 107 -1.69 -1.33 -6.89
CA TYR A 107 -2.59 -2.49 -7.01
C TYR A 107 -3.96 -2.27 -6.36
N MET A 108 -4.08 -1.32 -5.43
CA MET A 108 -5.31 -1.05 -4.70
C MET A 108 -6.54 -0.81 -5.60
N GLY A 109 -6.40 0.03 -6.63
CA GLY A 109 -7.50 0.27 -7.58
C GLY A 109 -7.87 -0.97 -8.39
N GLU A 110 -6.89 -1.78 -8.79
CA GLU A 110 -7.14 -3.03 -9.54
C GLU A 110 -7.82 -4.10 -8.68
N LEU A 111 -7.49 -4.18 -7.37
CA LEU A 111 -8.20 -5.04 -6.42
C LEU A 111 -9.68 -4.68 -6.37
N VAL A 112 -9.99 -3.39 -6.25
CA VAL A 112 -11.38 -2.90 -6.26
C VAL A 112 -12.05 -3.24 -7.59
N ARG A 113 -11.40 -2.98 -8.72
CA ARG A 113 -11.94 -3.27 -10.06
C ARG A 113 -12.35 -4.73 -10.21
N LEU A 114 -11.50 -5.67 -9.81
CA LEU A 114 -11.78 -7.09 -9.94
C LEU A 114 -13.00 -7.51 -9.11
N VAL A 115 -13.16 -6.95 -7.90
CA VAL A 115 -14.37 -7.16 -7.09
C VAL A 115 -15.60 -6.59 -7.79
N LEU A 116 -15.51 -5.35 -8.31
CA LEU A 116 -16.61 -4.72 -9.02
C LEU A 116 -17.04 -5.53 -10.24
N VAL A 117 -16.10 -5.94 -11.10
CA VAL A 117 -16.38 -6.79 -12.27
C VAL A 117 -17.10 -8.07 -11.85
N LYS A 118 -16.60 -8.77 -10.82
CA LYS A 118 -17.22 -10.01 -10.34
C LYS A 118 -18.65 -9.78 -9.84
N MET A 119 -18.89 -8.72 -9.09
CA MET A 119 -20.21 -8.39 -8.54
C MET A 119 -21.20 -7.92 -9.62
N THR A 120 -20.71 -7.18 -10.63
CA THR A 120 -21.50 -6.83 -11.81
C THR A 120 -21.87 -8.07 -12.61
N GLN A 121 -20.93 -8.95 -12.93
CA GLN A 121 -21.22 -10.20 -13.66
C GLN A 121 -22.20 -11.13 -12.91
N ALA A 122 -22.23 -11.06 -11.58
CA ALA A 122 -23.20 -11.77 -10.74
C ALA A 122 -24.59 -11.10 -10.70
N GLY A 123 -24.78 -9.95 -11.33
CA GLY A 123 -26.02 -9.16 -11.31
C GLY A 123 -26.29 -8.45 -9.98
N ILE A 124 -25.31 -8.39 -9.07
CA ILE A 124 -25.42 -7.78 -7.74
C ILE A 124 -25.23 -6.26 -7.82
N LEU A 125 -24.32 -5.81 -8.68
CA LEU A 125 -24.10 -4.40 -8.98
C LEU A 125 -24.62 -4.04 -10.37
N PHE A 126 -25.13 -2.82 -10.50
CA PHE A 126 -25.51 -2.19 -11.77
C PHE A 126 -26.51 -3.00 -12.60
N ASN A 127 -27.31 -3.88 -11.96
CA ASN A 127 -28.19 -4.84 -12.63
C ASN A 127 -27.48 -5.69 -13.72
N GLY A 128 -26.20 -5.98 -13.51
CA GLY A 128 -25.38 -6.72 -14.46
C GLY A 128 -24.95 -5.96 -15.72
N GLN A 129 -25.18 -4.65 -15.77
CA GLN A 129 -24.66 -3.81 -16.84
C GLN A 129 -23.18 -3.49 -16.55
N ASP A 130 -22.29 -3.96 -17.42
CA ASP A 130 -20.87 -3.66 -17.36
C ASP A 130 -20.51 -2.49 -18.28
N SER A 131 -19.21 -2.18 -18.32
CA SER A 131 -18.65 -1.25 -19.29
C SER A 131 -17.30 -1.74 -19.78
N GLU A 132 -16.92 -1.35 -20.99
CA GLU A 132 -15.59 -1.65 -21.54
C GLU A 132 -14.47 -1.11 -20.62
N VAL A 133 -14.69 0.08 -20.04
CA VAL A 133 -13.75 0.72 -19.11
C VAL A 133 -13.57 -0.11 -17.84
N LEU A 134 -14.66 -0.56 -17.21
CA LEU A 134 -14.60 -1.40 -16.00
C LEU A 134 -13.90 -2.74 -16.27
N ASN A 135 -14.13 -3.33 -17.44
CA ASN A 135 -13.52 -4.59 -17.84
C ASN A 135 -12.03 -4.47 -18.22
N THR A 136 -11.52 -3.26 -18.41
CA THR A 136 -10.13 -3.03 -18.80
C THR A 136 -9.23 -2.90 -17.56
N ARG A 137 -8.22 -3.78 -17.48
CA ARG A 137 -7.21 -3.80 -16.39
C ARG A 137 -6.53 -2.44 -16.25
N GLY A 138 -6.39 -1.97 -15.01
CA GLY A 138 -5.65 -0.75 -14.69
C GLY A 138 -6.39 0.55 -14.95
N LEU A 139 -7.66 0.52 -15.41
CA LEU A 139 -8.47 1.75 -15.59
C LEU A 139 -9.26 2.15 -14.34
N PHE A 140 -9.26 1.33 -13.29
CA PHE A 140 -9.71 1.78 -11.97
C PHE A 140 -8.51 2.26 -11.16
N PHE A 141 -8.31 3.57 -11.12
CA PHE A 141 -7.15 4.16 -10.47
C PHE A 141 -7.30 4.20 -8.96
N THR A 142 -6.19 4.10 -8.23
CA THR A 142 -6.19 4.23 -6.76
C THR A 142 -6.73 5.56 -6.27
N LYS A 143 -6.62 6.65 -7.05
CA LYS A 143 -7.27 7.93 -6.72
C LYS A 143 -8.79 7.80 -6.57
N TYR A 144 -9.44 6.92 -7.33
CA TYR A 144 -10.88 6.71 -7.26
C TYR A 144 -11.27 6.11 -5.91
N VAL A 145 -10.46 5.22 -5.34
CA VAL A 145 -10.66 4.68 -3.98
C VAL A 145 -10.69 5.84 -2.97
N SER A 146 -9.70 6.74 -3.03
CA SER A 146 -9.64 7.91 -2.16
C SER A 146 -10.82 8.88 -2.36
N GLU A 147 -11.19 9.16 -3.60
CA GLU A 147 -12.30 10.08 -3.95
C GLU A 147 -13.65 9.53 -3.47
N ILE A 148 -13.91 8.23 -3.68
CA ILE A 148 -15.12 7.55 -3.21
C ILE A 148 -15.19 7.54 -1.68
N GLU A 149 -14.09 7.22 -1.00
CA GLU A 149 -14.09 7.16 0.46
C GLU A 149 -14.17 8.54 1.14
N ALA A 150 -13.81 9.60 0.42
CA ALA A 150 -13.88 10.99 0.85
C ALA A 150 -15.30 11.58 0.82
N ASP A 151 -16.25 10.92 0.15
CA ASP A 151 -17.66 11.32 0.24
C ASP A 151 -18.13 11.23 1.71
N GLU A 152 -18.95 12.17 2.17
CA GLU A 152 -19.58 12.09 3.49
C GLU A 152 -20.61 10.93 3.54
N PRO A 153 -20.94 10.38 4.73
CA PRO A 153 -21.95 9.33 4.84
C PRO A 153 -23.29 9.75 4.22
N GLY A 154 -23.81 8.93 3.30
CA GLY A 154 -25.05 9.19 2.56
C GLY A 154 -24.90 10.16 1.37
N ASN A 155 -23.70 10.68 1.12
CA ASN A 155 -23.34 11.37 -0.11
C ASN A 155 -22.58 10.41 -1.04
N PHE A 156 -22.82 10.53 -2.35
CA PHE A 156 -22.19 9.71 -3.39
C PHE A 156 -21.71 10.58 -4.57
N THR A 157 -21.35 11.84 -4.32
CA THR A 157 -21.01 12.79 -5.38
C THR A 157 -19.76 12.35 -6.13
N ASN A 158 -18.67 12.09 -5.41
CA ASN A 158 -17.44 11.60 -6.02
C ASN A 158 -17.63 10.20 -6.60
N CYS A 159 -18.34 9.33 -5.87
CA CYS A 159 -18.65 8.00 -6.36
C CYS A 159 -19.37 8.01 -7.72
N ARG A 160 -20.35 8.90 -7.90
CA ARG A 160 -21.08 9.03 -9.17
C ARG A 160 -20.21 9.57 -10.29
N LEU A 161 -19.32 10.52 -10.01
CA LEU A 161 -18.37 11.03 -11.01
C LEU A 161 -17.41 9.94 -11.48
N VAL A 162 -16.85 9.15 -10.54
CA VAL A 162 -16.02 7.99 -10.88
C VAL A 162 -16.80 6.99 -11.71
N LEU A 163 -18.03 6.65 -11.33
CA LEU A 163 -18.85 5.70 -12.08
C LEU A 163 -19.19 6.21 -13.48
N GLU A 164 -19.41 7.52 -13.66
CA GLU A 164 -19.58 8.15 -14.97
C GLU A 164 -18.33 8.04 -15.84
N GLU A 165 -17.13 8.28 -15.27
CA GLU A 165 -15.85 8.05 -15.98
C GLU A 165 -15.67 6.58 -16.38
N LEU A 166 -16.20 5.65 -15.60
CA LEU A 166 -16.23 4.23 -15.91
C LEU A 166 -17.37 3.85 -16.88
N GLY A 167 -18.21 4.78 -17.34
CA GLY A 167 -19.33 4.51 -18.24
C GLY A 167 -20.56 3.88 -17.57
N LEU A 168 -20.67 3.95 -16.24
CA LEU A 168 -21.73 3.36 -15.41
C LEU A 168 -22.69 4.45 -14.92
N THR A 169 -23.40 5.09 -15.85
CA THR A 169 -24.23 6.29 -15.57
C THR A 169 -25.55 6.00 -14.85
N ASN A 170 -26.03 4.75 -14.87
CA ASN A 170 -27.32 4.35 -14.30
C ASN A 170 -27.21 3.77 -12.88
N ALA A 171 -26.09 4.00 -12.18
CA ALA A 171 -25.87 3.47 -10.84
C ALA A 171 -26.88 4.04 -9.82
N THR A 172 -27.47 3.17 -9.02
CA THR A 172 -28.37 3.53 -7.92
C THR A 172 -27.57 4.01 -6.70
N ASP A 173 -28.24 4.63 -5.72
CA ASP A 173 -27.60 4.93 -4.42
C ASP A 173 -27.13 3.65 -3.72
N GLY A 174 -27.85 2.53 -3.90
CA GLY A 174 -27.45 1.23 -3.38
C GLY A 174 -26.16 0.72 -4.02
N ASP A 175 -26.00 0.89 -5.34
CA ASP A 175 -24.75 0.58 -6.03
C ASP A 175 -23.60 1.43 -5.49
N CYS A 176 -23.81 2.74 -5.34
CA CYS A 176 -22.80 3.66 -4.82
C CYS A 176 -22.37 3.29 -3.39
N ALA A 177 -23.33 2.93 -2.53
CA ALA A 177 -23.03 2.45 -1.17
C ALA A 177 -22.18 1.17 -1.18
N ASN A 178 -22.51 0.22 -2.06
CA ASN A 178 -21.74 -1.02 -2.19
C ASN A 178 -20.34 -0.79 -2.79
N VAL A 179 -20.21 0.08 -3.79
CA VAL A 179 -18.91 0.49 -4.37
C VAL A 179 -18.02 1.10 -3.30
N ARG A 180 -18.56 2.03 -2.50
CA ARG A 180 -17.85 2.60 -1.36
C ARG A 180 -17.42 1.54 -0.36
N TYR A 181 -18.33 0.62 0.00
CA TYR A 181 -18.00 -0.45 0.94
C TYR A 181 -16.88 -1.36 0.44
N ILE A 182 -16.84 -1.67 -0.86
CA ILE A 182 -15.76 -2.44 -1.48
C ILE A 182 -14.42 -1.67 -1.39
N CYS A 183 -14.42 -0.37 -1.68
CA CYS A 183 -13.25 0.49 -1.52
C CYS A 183 -12.71 0.43 -0.07
N GLU A 184 -13.61 0.66 0.90
CA GLU A 184 -13.29 0.63 2.33
C GLU A 184 -12.74 -0.74 2.78
N CYS A 185 -13.26 -1.84 2.24
CA CYS A 185 -12.75 -3.18 2.55
C CYS A 185 -11.31 -3.36 2.06
N VAL A 186 -10.99 -2.92 0.85
CA VAL A 186 -9.65 -3.06 0.27
C VAL A 186 -8.65 -2.15 0.96
N SER A 187 -8.97 -0.87 1.13
CA SER A 187 -8.08 0.13 1.75
C SER A 187 -7.83 -0.19 3.23
N LYS A 188 -8.87 -0.56 3.99
CA LYS A 188 -8.74 -0.94 5.40
C LYS A 188 -7.92 -2.22 5.57
N ARG A 189 -8.08 -3.20 4.68
CA ARG A 189 -7.23 -4.39 4.69
C ARG A 189 -5.76 -4.01 4.47
N ALA A 190 -5.48 -3.15 3.49
CA ALA A 190 -4.13 -2.67 3.23
C ALA A 190 -3.53 -1.96 4.45
N ALA A 191 -4.28 -1.05 5.08
CA ALA A 191 -3.85 -0.35 6.29
C ALA A 191 -3.57 -1.31 7.47
N HIS A 192 -4.41 -2.32 7.68
CA HIS A 192 -4.19 -3.34 8.71
C HIS A 192 -2.93 -4.18 8.45
N LEU A 193 -2.68 -4.58 7.19
CA LEU A 193 -1.49 -5.33 6.82
C LEU A 193 -0.22 -4.50 7.03
N VAL A 194 -0.21 -3.23 6.60
CA VAL A 194 0.89 -2.28 6.87
C VAL A 194 1.11 -2.13 8.38
N SER A 195 0.03 -1.97 9.15
CA SER A 195 0.09 -1.84 10.61
C SER A 195 0.70 -3.08 11.27
N ALA A 196 0.39 -4.29 10.79
CA ALA A 196 1.00 -5.53 11.28
C ALA A 196 2.52 -5.58 10.98
N GLY A 197 2.93 -5.11 9.80
CA GLY A 197 4.36 -4.96 9.44
C GLY A 197 5.08 -4.00 10.39
N ILE A 198 4.51 -2.81 10.62
CA ILE A 198 5.08 -1.83 11.57
C ILE A 198 5.13 -2.39 12.99
N ALA A 199 4.05 -3.02 13.46
CA ALA A 199 4.01 -3.61 14.80
C ALA A 199 5.11 -4.66 14.98
N THR A 200 5.41 -5.44 13.94
CA THR A 200 6.52 -6.41 13.96
C THR A 200 7.87 -5.71 14.15
N LEU A 201 8.12 -4.60 13.45
CA LEU A 201 9.36 -3.84 13.60
C LEU A 201 9.47 -3.18 14.98
N ILE A 202 8.38 -2.61 15.50
CA ILE A 202 8.34 -2.01 16.84
C ILE A 202 8.66 -3.07 17.90
N ASN A 203 7.98 -4.23 17.84
CA ASN A 203 8.20 -5.33 18.78
C ASN A 203 9.62 -5.87 18.69
N LYS A 204 10.20 -5.93 17.49
CA LYS A 204 11.58 -6.39 17.28
C LYS A 204 12.61 -5.45 17.89
N MET A 205 12.41 -4.13 17.81
CA MET A 205 13.32 -3.17 18.42
C MET A 205 13.22 -3.15 19.95
N ASP A 206 12.07 -3.51 20.51
CA ASP A 206 11.79 -3.50 21.96
C ASP A 206 12.06 -2.13 22.62
N GLU A 207 11.55 -1.08 21.98
CA GLU A 207 11.74 0.31 22.40
C GLU A 207 10.44 0.86 23.00
N PRO A 208 10.50 1.62 24.12
CA PRO A 208 9.31 2.08 24.82
C PRO A 208 8.45 3.05 24.00
N THR A 209 9.09 3.83 23.12
CA THR A 209 8.41 4.70 22.18
C THR A 209 9.22 4.77 20.89
N VAL A 210 8.52 4.84 19.76
CA VAL A 210 9.15 4.94 18.43
C VAL A 210 8.34 5.94 17.61
N THR A 211 9.03 6.81 16.89
CA THR A 211 8.44 7.59 15.79
C THR A 211 8.65 6.88 14.46
N VAL A 212 7.61 6.84 13.65
CA VAL A 212 7.66 6.35 12.27
C VAL A 212 7.61 7.55 11.33
N GLY A 213 8.65 7.76 10.55
CA GLY A 213 8.62 8.71 9.43
C GLY A 213 7.88 8.07 8.26
N VAL A 214 6.81 8.70 7.78
CA VAL A 214 5.96 8.14 6.72
C VAL A 214 5.92 9.06 5.51
N ASP A 215 6.05 8.49 4.31
CA ASP A 215 5.78 9.15 3.04
C ASP A 215 5.00 8.19 2.10
N GLY A 216 4.58 8.69 0.94
CA GLY A 216 3.87 7.94 -0.09
C GLY A 216 2.47 8.47 -0.36
N SER A 217 2.03 8.33 -1.61
CA SER A 217 0.77 8.89 -2.11
C SER A 217 -0.47 8.31 -1.44
N VAL A 218 -0.48 7.01 -1.12
CA VAL A 218 -1.63 6.38 -0.45
C VAL A 218 -1.79 7.00 0.94
N TYR A 219 -0.72 7.03 1.73
CA TYR A 219 -0.78 7.61 3.08
C TYR A 219 -1.13 9.10 3.08
N ARG A 220 -0.64 9.87 2.10
CA ARG A 220 -0.88 11.33 2.04
C ARG A 220 -2.28 11.71 1.57
N PHE A 221 -2.87 10.95 0.65
CA PHE A 221 -4.06 11.38 -0.07
C PHE A 221 -5.30 10.51 0.22
N HIS A 222 -5.13 9.30 0.74
CA HIS A 222 -6.28 8.49 1.14
C HIS A 222 -6.87 9.04 2.45
N PRO A 223 -8.19 9.27 2.54
CA PRO A 223 -8.79 10.04 3.64
C PRO A 223 -8.74 9.33 5.00
N LYS A 224 -8.54 8.00 5.02
CA LYS A 224 -8.70 7.15 6.20
C LYS A 224 -7.60 6.09 6.37
N PHE A 225 -6.54 6.14 5.57
CA PHE A 225 -5.50 5.08 5.56
C PHE A 225 -4.66 5.11 6.84
#